data_AF-A0A371IFJ2-F1
#
_entry.id   AF-A0A371IFJ2-F1
#
_cell.length_a   1.000
_cell.length_b   1.000
_cell.length_c   1.000
_cell.angle_alpha   90.00
_cell.angle_beta   90.00
_cell.angle_gamma   90.00
#
_symmetry.space_group_name_H-M   'P 1'
#
loop_
_entity.id
_entity.type
_entity.pdbx_description
1 polymer ?
#
loop_
_entity_poly.entity_id
_entity_poly.type
_entity_poly.pdbx_seq_one_letter_code
_entity_poly.pdbx_strand_id
1 'polypeptide(L)'
;MARNVGLNVMGCSIFAMVFIICATEPTDYKVGDSFGWNVPTNESFYKDWASTKRFFVGDSLVFNWSGEHSLGIRTEAIYYDSCNTSAFGPTFRSNGSVSLFRYILPQTGPRYFICTISNHCARGQKLSINVESQPPGSAAPTLSFGTLYAFLSSLAVYFFTIIG
;
A
#
# COMPACT_ATOMS: atom_id res chain seq x y z
N MET A 1 -40.48 -48.36 1.13
CA MET A 1 -40.21 -47.12 0.36
C MET A 1 -39.91 -46.00 1.32
N ALA A 2 -38.63 -45.80 1.66
CA ALA A 2 -38.19 -44.72 2.55
C ALA A 2 -37.26 -43.78 1.77
N ARG A 3 -37.89 -42.73 1.22
CA ARG A 3 -37.37 -41.38 0.95
C ARG A 3 -35.91 -41.24 0.47
N ASN A 4 -35.74 -41.22 -0.86
CA ASN A 4 -34.60 -40.61 -1.58
C ASN A 4 -34.57 -39.07 -1.47
N VAL A 5 -34.96 -38.50 -0.32
CA VAL A 5 -35.12 -37.05 -0.17
C VAL A 5 -33.82 -36.37 0.32
N GLY A 6 -32.81 -37.15 0.73
CA GLY A 6 -31.52 -36.63 1.21
C GLY A 6 -30.52 -36.23 0.12
N LEU A 7 -30.66 -36.73 -1.11
CA LEU A 7 -29.64 -36.54 -2.16
C LEU A 7 -29.76 -35.19 -2.88
N ASN A 8 -30.95 -34.57 -2.90
CA ASN A 8 -31.19 -33.30 -3.59
C ASN A 8 -31.02 -32.06 -2.70
N VAL A 9 -31.02 -32.20 -1.37
CA VAL A 9 -30.80 -31.08 -0.45
C VAL A 9 -29.30 -30.81 -0.25
N MET A 10 -28.46 -31.82 -0.47
CA MET A 10 -27.02 -31.76 -0.21
C MET A 10 -26.21 -31.13 -1.35
N GLY A 11 -26.81 -30.94 -2.53
CA GLY A 11 -26.20 -30.22 -3.66
C GLY A 11 -26.33 -28.68 -3.58
N CYS A 12 -27.31 -28.16 -2.82
CA CYS A 12 -27.48 -26.71 -2.65
C CYS A 12 -26.50 -26.11 -1.62
N SER A 13 -25.96 -26.91 -0.70
CA SER A 13 -25.08 -26.42 0.37
C SER A 13 -23.63 -26.23 -0.06
N ILE A 14 -23.22 -26.74 -1.23
CA ILE A 14 -21.89 -26.50 -1.82
C ILE A 14 -21.88 -25.25 -2.72
N PHE A 15 -23.06 -24.67 -3.00
CA PHE A 15 -23.21 -23.30 -3.50
C PHE A 15 -23.17 -22.25 -2.37
N ALA A 16 -22.67 -22.62 -1.19
CA ALA A 16 -22.38 -21.68 -0.12
C ALA A 16 -21.20 -20.78 -0.52
N MET A 17 -21.55 -19.68 -1.19
CA MET A 17 -20.82 -18.42 -1.23
C MET A 17 -19.30 -18.55 -1.09
N VAL A 18 -18.64 -18.86 -2.20
CA VAL A 18 -17.28 -18.35 -2.43
C VAL A 18 -17.45 -16.83 -2.55
N PHE A 19 -17.52 -16.14 -1.41
CA PHE A 19 -17.20 -14.72 -1.37
C PHE A 19 -15.76 -14.65 -1.84
N ILE A 20 -15.56 -14.28 -3.11
CA ILE A 20 -14.26 -13.89 -3.62
C ILE A 20 -13.91 -12.61 -2.87
N ILE A 21 -13.25 -12.75 -1.73
CA ILE A 21 -12.68 -11.63 -1.00
C ILE A 21 -11.49 -11.17 -1.87
N CYS A 22 -11.65 -10.04 -2.57
CA CYS A 22 -10.54 -9.40 -3.26
C CYS A 22 -9.60 -8.79 -2.21
N ALA A 23 -8.68 -9.59 -1.68
CA ALA A 23 -7.54 -9.08 -0.94
C ALA A 23 -6.74 -8.16 -1.88
N THR A 24 -6.61 -6.89 -1.52
CA THR A 24 -5.72 -5.98 -2.27
C THR A 24 -4.43 -5.90 -1.48
N GLU A 25 -3.36 -6.45 -2.06
CA GLU A 25 -2.02 -6.35 -1.50
C GLU A 25 -1.58 -4.87 -1.43
N PRO A 26 -0.80 -4.46 -0.41
CA PRO A 26 -0.21 -3.14 -0.37
C PRO A 26 0.57 -2.81 -1.65
N THR A 27 0.36 -1.62 -2.18
CA THR A 27 0.98 -1.16 -3.43
C THR A 27 2.28 -0.41 -3.16
N ASP A 28 3.29 -0.68 -3.98
CA ASP A 28 4.56 0.05 -4.00
C ASP A 28 4.56 1.11 -5.10
N TYR A 29 4.47 2.39 -4.71
CA TYR A 29 4.54 3.52 -5.63
C TYR A 29 5.98 4.02 -5.75
N LYS A 30 6.59 3.82 -6.93
CA LYS A 30 7.88 4.44 -7.27
C LYS A 30 7.65 5.93 -7.52
N VAL A 31 8.11 6.78 -6.60
CA VAL A 31 7.88 8.22 -6.68
C VAL A 31 8.58 8.79 -7.91
N GLY A 32 7.80 9.44 -8.79
CA GLY A 32 8.31 9.95 -10.08
C GLY A 32 8.52 8.87 -11.15
N ASP A 33 8.07 7.62 -10.91
CA ASP A 33 8.21 6.49 -11.83
C ASP A 33 9.67 6.29 -12.29
N SER A 34 9.96 6.40 -13.59
CA SER A 34 11.32 6.29 -14.13
C SER A 34 12.19 7.52 -13.86
N PHE A 35 11.59 8.69 -13.56
CA PHE A 35 12.32 9.91 -13.24
C PHE A 35 12.91 9.87 -11.82
N GLY A 36 12.27 9.15 -10.90
CA GLY A 36 12.71 9.05 -9.50
C GLY A 36 12.50 10.35 -8.71
N TRP A 37 13.19 10.44 -7.57
CA TRP A 37 13.16 11.58 -6.66
C TRP A 37 14.29 12.57 -6.95
N ASN A 38 14.12 13.36 -8.01
CA ASN A 38 15.06 14.39 -8.45
C ASN A 38 14.39 15.78 -8.57
N VAL A 39 15.17 16.83 -8.79
CA VAL A 39 14.61 18.17 -9.07
C VAL A 39 14.03 18.18 -10.48
N PRO A 40 12.71 18.38 -10.64
CA PRO A 40 12.08 18.37 -11.95
C PRO A 40 12.35 19.68 -12.70
N THR A 41 12.15 19.65 -14.03
CA THR A 41 12.15 20.88 -14.86
C THR A 41 10.85 21.68 -14.69
N ASN A 42 9.75 20.99 -14.39
CA ASN A 42 8.44 21.61 -14.13
C ASN A 42 8.05 21.38 -12.66
N GLU A 43 7.71 22.45 -11.96
CA GLU A 43 7.32 22.42 -10.54
C GLU A 43 6.07 21.58 -10.27
N SER A 44 5.18 21.39 -11.26
CA SER A 44 3.98 20.56 -11.11
C SER A 44 4.24 19.04 -11.20
N PHE A 45 5.45 18.61 -11.56
CA PHE A 45 5.75 17.21 -11.91
C PHE A 45 5.24 16.18 -10.89
N TYR A 46 5.58 16.33 -9.61
CA TYR A 46 5.14 15.37 -8.59
C TYR A 46 3.66 15.51 -8.21
N LYS A 47 3.09 16.71 -8.35
CA LYS A 47 1.65 16.93 -8.18
C LYS A 47 0.88 16.18 -9.25
N ASP A 48 1.31 16.29 -10.50
CA ASP A 48 0.70 15.60 -11.64
C ASP A 48 0.87 14.09 -11.49
N TRP A 49 2.08 13.63 -11.11
CA TRP A 49 2.34 12.22 -10.80
C TRP A 49 1.40 11.68 -9.70
N ALA A 50 1.17 12.44 -8.63
CA ALA A 50 0.31 12.03 -7.52
C ALA A 50 -1.18 12.01 -7.90
N SER A 51 -1.61 12.92 -8.78
CA SER A 51 -3.01 13.04 -9.21
C SER A 51 -3.57 11.80 -9.91
N THR A 52 -2.69 10.93 -10.42
CA THR A 52 -3.05 9.68 -11.12
C THR A 52 -3.20 8.49 -10.17
N LYS A 53 -3.07 8.69 -8.86
CA LYS A 53 -2.92 7.62 -7.86
C LYS A 53 -3.85 7.83 -6.68
N ARG A 54 -4.18 6.73 -6.01
CA ARG A 54 -4.85 6.73 -4.69
C ARG A 54 -3.97 5.99 -3.71
N PHE A 55 -3.74 6.60 -2.56
CA PHE A 55 -2.81 6.08 -1.57
C PHE A 55 -3.59 5.58 -0.37
N PHE A 56 -3.37 4.33 0.03
CA PHE A 56 -4.04 3.73 1.17
C PHE A 56 -3.07 3.45 2.31
N VAL A 57 -3.60 3.34 3.52
CA VAL A 57 -2.83 2.82 4.67
C VAL A 57 -2.25 1.45 4.32
N GLY A 58 -0.96 1.26 4.57
CA GLY A 58 -0.21 0.05 4.25
C GLY A 58 0.58 0.13 2.94
N ASP A 59 0.15 0.95 1.97
CA ASP A 59 0.92 1.20 0.74
C ASP A 59 2.29 1.81 1.07
N SER A 60 3.22 1.72 0.13
CA SER A 60 4.57 2.25 0.28
C SER A 60 4.91 3.26 -0.81
N LEU A 61 5.58 4.35 -0.44
CA LEU A 61 6.28 5.22 -1.36
C LEU A 61 7.76 4.80 -1.44
N VAL A 62 8.24 4.53 -2.64
CA VAL A 62 9.63 4.17 -2.91
C VAL A 62 10.31 5.35 -3.57
N PHE A 63 11.17 6.02 -2.80
CA PHE A 63 11.99 7.13 -3.25
C PHE A 63 13.34 6.59 -3.70
N ASN A 64 13.70 6.85 -4.96
CA ASN A 64 14.99 6.48 -5.53
C ASN A 64 15.65 7.73 -6.13
N TRP A 65 16.90 8.00 -5.75
CA TRP A 65 17.67 9.13 -6.27
C TRP A 65 19.17 8.84 -6.27
N SER A 66 19.92 9.63 -7.03
CA SER A 66 21.38 9.63 -7.04
C SER A 66 21.91 11.02 -6.76
N GLY A 67 23.09 11.13 -6.15
CA GLY A 67 23.69 12.42 -5.81
C GLY A 67 23.01 13.10 -4.61
N GLU A 68 23.13 14.41 -4.53
CA GLU A 68 22.78 15.22 -3.37
C GLU A 68 21.27 15.53 -3.31
N HIS A 69 20.49 14.54 -2.86
CA HIS A 69 19.10 14.76 -2.44
C HIS A 69 18.86 14.19 -1.04
N SER A 70 17.72 14.61 -0.51
CA SER A 70 17.23 14.17 0.79
C SER A 70 15.73 13.97 0.77
N LEU A 71 15.22 13.37 1.84
CA LEU A 71 13.80 13.20 2.07
C LEU A 71 13.45 13.66 3.49
N GLY A 72 12.66 14.72 3.56
CA GLY A 72 11.95 15.16 4.76
C GLY A 72 10.47 14.80 4.66
N ILE A 73 9.89 14.30 5.75
CA ILE A 73 8.49 13.82 5.81
C ILE A 73 7.74 14.56 6.93
N ARG A 74 6.58 15.14 6.64
CA ARG A 74 5.74 15.91 7.58
C ARG A 74 4.25 15.68 7.36
N THR A 75 3.46 16.06 8.34
CA THR A 75 2.00 16.03 8.28
C THR A 75 1.41 17.45 8.17
N GLU A 76 2.22 18.46 8.44
CA GLU A 76 1.87 19.87 8.45
C GLU A 76 2.18 20.53 7.10
N ALA A 77 1.15 21.11 6.46
CA ALA A 77 1.27 21.73 5.14
C ALA A 77 2.24 22.92 5.10
N ILE A 78 2.34 23.68 6.20
CA ILE A 78 3.14 24.91 6.25
C ILE A 78 4.60 24.69 5.86
N TYR A 79 5.21 23.57 6.26
CA TYR A 79 6.60 23.26 5.93
C TYR A 79 6.79 22.88 4.46
N TYR A 80 5.78 22.24 3.87
CA TYR A 80 5.73 21.95 2.45
C TYR A 80 5.56 23.23 1.64
N ASP A 81 4.57 24.06 1.97
CA ASP A 81 4.24 25.29 1.23
C ASP A 81 5.39 26.29 1.24
N SER A 82 6.00 26.51 2.42
CA SER A 82 7.12 27.43 2.58
C SER A 82 8.49 26.83 2.19
N CYS A 83 8.55 25.53 1.88
CA CYS A 83 9.80 24.80 1.74
C CYS A 83 10.77 25.02 2.92
N ASN A 84 10.23 25.15 4.14
CA ASN A 84 11.02 25.38 5.35
C ASN A 84 11.72 24.09 5.78
N THR A 85 12.98 23.94 5.39
CA THR A 85 13.80 22.74 5.64
C THR A 85 14.34 22.64 7.08
N SER A 86 14.37 23.76 7.81
CA SER A 86 14.95 23.85 9.16
C SER A 86 14.14 23.11 10.23
N ALA A 87 12.85 22.90 9.97
CA ALA A 87 11.94 22.19 10.88
C ALA A 87 11.93 20.67 10.68
N PHE A 88 12.76 20.15 9.78
CA PHE A 88 12.87 18.71 9.53
C PHE A 88 13.92 18.11 10.48
N GLY A 89 13.54 17.03 11.18
CA GLY A 89 14.43 16.22 12.02
C GLY A 89 15.47 15.48 11.16
N PRO A 90 16.06 14.35 11.60
CA PRO A 90 17.01 13.62 10.75
C PRO A 90 16.35 13.27 9.41
N THR A 91 16.80 13.95 8.35
CA THR A 91 16.36 13.72 6.97
C THR A 91 17.12 12.55 6.39
N PHE A 92 16.47 11.69 5.63
CA PHE A 92 17.18 10.66 4.89
C PHE A 92 18.01 11.33 3.80
N ARG A 93 19.32 11.11 3.79
CA ARG A 93 20.27 11.71 2.85
C ARG A 93 21.10 10.59 2.22
N SER A 94 21.46 10.78 0.96
CA SER A 94 22.53 9.99 0.35
C SER A 94 23.88 10.59 0.72
N ASN A 95 24.93 9.76 0.76
CA ASN A 95 26.31 10.20 0.83
C ASN A 95 26.98 10.14 -0.57
N GLY A 96 26.30 10.66 -1.60
CA GLY A 96 26.78 10.68 -2.98
C GLY A 96 26.53 9.41 -3.83
N SER A 97 25.95 8.35 -3.27
CA SER A 97 25.58 7.11 -4.00
C SER A 97 24.09 7.11 -4.41
N VAL A 98 23.66 6.05 -5.11
CA VAL A 98 22.23 5.77 -5.28
C VAL A 98 21.61 5.46 -3.92
N SER A 99 20.54 6.16 -3.58
CA SER A 99 19.75 5.94 -2.36
C SER A 99 18.36 5.44 -2.73
N LEU A 100 17.94 4.37 -2.06
CA LEU A 100 16.59 3.84 -2.13
C LEU A 100 15.99 3.87 -0.73
N PHE A 101 14.90 4.59 -0.56
CA PHE A 101 14.17 4.67 0.69
C PHE A 101 12.71 4.28 0.49
N ARG A 102 12.24 3.31 1.28
CA ARG A 102 10.85 2.87 1.28
C ARG A 102 10.14 3.42 2.52
N TYR A 103 9.08 4.20 2.31
CA TYR A 103 8.23 4.73 3.36
C TYR A 103 6.85 4.08 3.33
N ILE A 104 6.52 3.31 4.37
CA ILE A 104 5.18 2.72 4.53
C ILE A 104 4.23 3.80 5.04
N LEU A 105 3.06 3.94 4.41
CA LEU A 105 2.01 4.89 4.79
C LEU A 105 1.24 4.36 6.00
N PRO A 106 1.46 4.91 7.21
CA PRO A 106 1.03 4.24 8.43
C PRO A 106 -0.40 4.61 8.85
N GLN A 107 -0.91 5.74 8.35
CA GLN A 107 -2.11 6.39 8.85
C GLN A 107 -2.75 7.23 7.75
N THR A 108 -4.06 7.42 7.86
CA THR A 108 -4.84 8.28 6.98
C THR A 108 -4.48 9.75 7.13
N GLY A 109 -4.88 10.55 6.14
CA GLY A 109 -4.70 12.00 6.10
C GLY A 109 -3.51 12.47 5.26
N PRO A 110 -3.24 13.78 5.27
CA PRO A 110 -2.26 14.37 4.38
C PRO A 110 -0.82 13.99 4.79
N ARG A 111 0.02 13.74 3.79
CA ARG A 111 1.46 13.55 3.98
C ARG A 111 2.24 14.37 2.97
N TYR A 112 3.27 15.03 3.48
CA TYR A 112 4.10 15.95 2.73
C TYR A 112 5.55 15.51 2.75
N PHE A 113 6.17 15.53 1.59
CA PHE A 113 7.54 15.10 1.36
C PHE A 113 8.30 16.19 0.64
N ILE A 114 9.49 16.54 1.09
CA ILE A 114 10.33 17.54 0.43
C ILE A 114 11.79 17.09 0.38
N CYS A 115 12.52 17.56 -0.62
CA CYS A 115 13.98 17.58 -0.54
C CYS A 115 14.44 18.80 0.26
N THR A 116 15.24 18.57 1.28
CA THR A 116 15.76 19.58 2.21
C THR A 116 17.11 20.18 1.78
N ILE A 117 17.61 19.83 0.60
CA ILE A 117 18.87 20.34 0.07
C ILE A 117 18.62 21.66 -0.65
N SER A 118 19.27 22.74 -0.18
CA SER A 118 19.30 24.06 -0.83
C SER A 118 17.91 24.51 -1.31
N ASN A 119 17.75 24.81 -2.60
CA ASN A 119 16.51 25.26 -3.23
C ASN A 119 15.74 24.14 -3.95
N HIS A 120 16.06 22.85 -3.72
CA HIS A 120 15.43 21.74 -4.44
C HIS A 120 13.91 21.69 -4.25
N CYS A 121 13.43 21.89 -3.02
CA CYS A 121 11.99 21.95 -2.73
C CYS A 121 11.30 23.09 -3.51
N ALA A 122 11.90 24.29 -3.51
CA ALA A 122 11.34 25.46 -4.19
C ALA A 122 11.28 25.27 -5.72
N ARG A 123 12.20 24.47 -6.27
CA ARG A 123 12.22 24.06 -7.68
C ARG A 123 11.33 22.85 -7.99
N GLY A 124 10.42 22.50 -7.07
CA GLY A 124 9.42 21.47 -7.29
C GLY A 124 9.79 20.07 -6.81
N GLN A 125 10.92 19.83 -6.13
CA GLN A 125 11.21 18.53 -5.51
C GLN A 125 10.45 18.35 -4.20
N LYS A 126 9.12 18.30 -4.32
CA LYS A 126 8.16 18.21 -3.22
C LYS A 126 6.92 17.43 -3.68
N LEU A 127 6.41 16.56 -2.81
CA LEU A 127 5.24 15.72 -3.04
C LEU A 127 4.23 15.92 -1.91
N SER A 128 2.96 16.07 -2.27
CA SER A 128 1.82 16.05 -1.35
C SER A 128 0.88 14.94 -1.77
N ILE A 129 0.45 14.12 -0.81
CA ILE A 129 -0.55 13.08 -1.01
C ILE A 129 -1.58 13.13 0.12
N ASN A 130 -2.74 12.53 -0.13
CA ASN A 130 -3.71 12.22 0.91
C ASN A 130 -3.85 10.70 1.04
N VAL A 131 -3.61 10.18 2.23
CA VAL A 131 -3.72 8.75 2.53
C VAL A 131 -5.14 8.44 2.98
N GLU A 132 -5.76 7.46 2.33
CA GLU A 132 -7.11 7.02 2.60
C GLU A 132 -7.13 5.72 3.41
N SER A 133 -8.25 5.42 4.06
CA SER A 133 -8.47 4.09 4.65
C SER A 133 -8.64 3.07 3.53
N GLN A 134 -8.17 1.84 3.74
CA GLN A 134 -8.45 0.77 2.79
C GLN A 134 -9.96 0.57 2.60
N PRO A 135 -10.43 0.29 1.37
CA PRO A 135 -11.82 -0.06 1.12
C PRO A 135 -12.24 -1.30 1.94
N PRO A 136 -13.49 -1.38 2.41
CA PRO A 136 -14.03 -2.61 2.97
C PRO A 136 -13.89 -3.76 1.96
N GLY A 137 -13.19 -4.84 2.35
CA GLY A 137 -12.92 -6.01 1.51
C GLY A 137 -11.49 -6.12 0.98
N SER A 138 -10.68 -5.07 1.09
CA SER A 138 -9.26 -5.04 0.66
C SER A 138 -8.28 -5.69 1.63
N ALA A 139 -8.66 -5.90 2.89
CA ALA A 139 -7.79 -6.57 3.86
C ALA A 139 -7.60 -8.03 3.46
N ALA A 140 -6.34 -8.48 3.35
CA ALA A 140 -6.03 -9.89 3.17
C ALA A 140 -6.72 -10.71 4.28
N PRO A 141 -7.50 -11.75 3.94
CA PRO A 141 -8.05 -12.62 4.96
C PRO A 141 -6.88 -13.34 5.62
N THR A 142 -6.61 -13.02 6.89
CA THR A 142 -5.81 -13.91 7.72
C THR A 142 -6.65 -15.16 7.95
N LEU A 143 -6.33 -16.25 7.23
CA LEU A 143 -6.91 -17.55 7.53
C LEU A 143 -6.49 -17.92 8.95
N SER A 144 -7.45 -17.89 9.89
CA SER A 144 -7.22 -18.39 11.23
C SER A 144 -6.84 -19.87 11.15
N PHE A 145 -5.90 -20.30 12.00
CA PHE A 145 -5.55 -21.71 12.17
C PHE A 145 -6.79 -22.60 12.39
N GLY A 146 -7.82 -22.07 13.07
CA GLY A 146 -9.08 -22.79 13.26
C GLY A 146 -9.85 -23.02 11.97
N THR A 147 -9.83 -22.06 11.04
CA THR A 147 -10.48 -22.19 9.73
C THR A 147 -9.75 -23.21 8.86
N LEU A 148 -8.42 -23.18 8.85
CA LEU A 148 -7.60 -24.16 8.13
C LEU A 148 -7.81 -25.59 8.67
N TYR A 149 -7.86 -25.74 9.99
CA TYR A 149 -8.11 -27.04 10.64
C TYR A 149 -9.51 -27.58 10.34
N ALA A 150 -10.54 -26.72 10.36
CA ALA A 150 -11.90 -27.11 9.99
C ALA A 150 -11.99 -27.59 8.52
N PHE A 151 -11.31 -26.91 7.59
CA PHE A 151 -11.25 -27.34 6.18
C PHE A 151 -10.51 -28.66 6.01
N LEU A 152 -9.33 -28.82 6.63
CA LEU A 152 -8.52 -30.04 6.51
C LEU A 152 -9.21 -31.26 7.16
N SER A 153 -9.87 -31.06 8.30
CA SER A 153 -10.65 -32.12 8.95
C SER A 153 -11.87 -32.53 8.13
N SER A 154 -12.57 -31.59 7.50
CA SER A 154 -13.70 -31.90 6.60
C SER A 154 -13.26 -32.71 5.38
N LEU A 155 -12.12 -32.34 4.77
CA LEU A 155 -11.53 -33.10 3.66
C LEU A 155 -11.09 -34.50 4.08
N ALA A 156 -10.48 -34.64 5.27
CA ALA A 156 -10.09 -35.94 5.80
C ALA A 156 -11.31 -36.84 6.03
N VAL A 157 -12.37 -36.33 6.66
CA VAL A 157 -13.62 -37.09 6.89
C VAL A 157 -14.27 -37.50 5.57
N TYR A 158 -14.27 -36.63 4.55
CA TYR A 158 -14.75 -36.97 3.21
C TYR A 158 -13.93 -38.09 2.55
N PHE A 159 -12.60 -38.05 2.67
CA PHE A 159 -11.71 -39.09 2.13
C PHE A 159 -11.95 -40.45 2.81
N PHE A 160 -12.15 -40.46 4.13
CA PHE A 160 -12.42 -41.69 4.89
C PHE A 160 -13.84 -42.25 4.70
N THR A 161 -14.80 -41.44 4.26
CA THR A 161 -16.21 -41.89 4.09
C THR A 161 -16.54 -42.34 2.68
N ILE A 162 -15.70 -42.05 1.67
CA ILE A 162 -15.96 -42.42 0.27
C ILE A 162 -15.03 -43.51 -0.26
N ILE A 163 -13.83 -43.65 0.31
CA ILE A 163 -12.83 -44.64 -0.13
C ILE A 163 -12.74 -45.81 0.86
N GLY A 164 -13.40 -45.72 2.02
CA GLY A 164 -13.47 -46.75 3.06
C GLY A 164 -14.71 -47.64 2.97
#